data_AF-A0A1S9N9K3-F1
#
_entry.id   AF-A0A1S9N9K3-F1
#
_cell.length_a   1.000
_cell.length_b   1.000
_cell.length_c   1.000
_cell.angle_alpha   90.00
_cell.angle_beta   90.00
_cell.angle_gamma   90.00
#
_symmetry.space_group_name_H-M   'P 1'
#
loop_
_entity.id
_entity.type
_entity.pdbx_description
1 polymer ?
#
loop_
_entity_poly.entity_id
_entity_poly.type
_entity_poly.pdbx_seq_one_letter_code
_entity_poly.pdbx_strand_id
1 'polypeptide(L)'
;MKWKTKPGKYENARQMQKIIDKYFQECIENEEYPSITGVAYSLGLNRQGLLDYENSLINGKLKSLDSSAKAEISDTIKRAKAFVEMCYEQRLFANGNPAGTIFTLKNNFKWVDKSEVEQTNKTISVGIKGFDEEED
;
A
#
# COMPACT_ATOMS: atom_id res chain seq x y z
N MET A 1 17.37 -3.33 22.54
CA MET A 1 18.28 -3.31 21.36
C MET A 1 18.27 -1.93 20.73
N LYS A 2 19.43 -1.26 20.57
CA LYS A 2 19.55 0.05 19.92
C LYS A 2 19.81 -0.18 18.42
N TRP A 3 18.80 0.05 17.58
CA TRP A 3 18.92 -0.18 16.14
C TRP A 3 19.59 1.02 15.46
N LYS A 4 20.91 0.94 15.23
CA LYS A 4 21.62 1.84 14.31
C LYS A 4 21.46 1.27 12.90
N THR A 5 20.52 1.80 12.11
CA THR A 5 20.48 1.52 10.67
C THR A 5 21.64 2.24 10.00
N LYS A 6 22.65 1.50 9.54
CA LYS A 6 23.70 2.05 8.67
C LYS A 6 23.09 2.32 7.28
N PRO A 7 23.29 3.50 6.68
CA PRO A 7 22.99 3.70 5.26
C PRO A 7 23.73 2.65 4.43
N GLY A 8 23.05 1.94 3.53
CA GLY A 8 23.66 0.87 2.71
C GLY A 8 23.78 -0.51 3.40
N LYS A 9 22.93 -0.82 4.38
CA LYS A 9 22.96 -2.13 5.09
C LYS A 9 22.84 -3.34 4.14
N TYR A 10 22.15 -3.20 3.01
CA TYR A 10 22.01 -4.24 2.00
C TYR A 10 22.54 -3.74 0.66
N GLU A 11 23.64 -4.32 0.22
CA GLU A 11 24.22 -4.08 -1.12
C GLU A 11 23.82 -5.19 -2.10
N ASN A 12 23.22 -6.27 -1.60
CA ASN A 12 22.95 -7.48 -2.35
C ASN A 12 21.48 -7.87 -2.22
N ALA A 13 20.74 -7.81 -3.33
CA ALA A 13 19.33 -8.18 -3.41
C ALA A 13 19.07 -9.63 -2.99
N ARG A 14 20.00 -10.55 -3.26
CA ARG A 14 19.90 -11.97 -2.84
C ARG A 14 19.90 -12.13 -1.32
N GLN A 15 20.70 -11.32 -0.60
CA GLN A 15 20.69 -11.36 0.86
C GLN A 15 19.38 -10.82 1.41
N MET A 16 18.87 -9.74 0.83
CA MET A 16 17.56 -9.18 1.18
C MET A 16 16.44 -10.21 0.95
N GLN A 17 16.42 -10.87 -0.21
CA GLN A 17 15.44 -11.90 -0.54
C GLN A 17 15.46 -13.04 0.50
N LYS A 18 16.63 -13.55 0.87
CA LYS A 18 16.74 -14.61 1.90
C LYS A 18 16.12 -14.23 3.25
N ILE A 19 16.26 -12.97 3.67
CA ILE A 19 15.67 -12.49 4.94
C ILE A 19 14.16 -12.39 4.83
N ILE A 20 13.67 -11.90 3.69
CA ILE A 20 12.24 -11.80 3.38
C ILE A 20 11.61 -13.20 3.33
N ASP A 21 12.24 -14.14 2.62
CA ASP A 21 11.76 -15.52 2.50
C ASP A 21 11.69 -16.20 3.86
N LYS A 22 12.72 -16.00 4.71
CA LYS A 22 12.71 -16.51 6.09
C LYS A 22 11.55 -15.95 6.89
N TYR A 23 11.30 -14.64 6.80
CA TYR A 23 10.17 -14.01 7.47
C TYR A 23 8.83 -14.56 6.98
N PHE A 24 8.66 -14.73 5.66
CA PHE A 24 7.43 -15.31 5.11
C PHE A 24 7.23 -16.76 5.55
N GLN A 25 8.30 -17.54 5.58
CA GLN A 25 8.27 -18.91 6.07
C GLN A 25 7.87 -18.96 7.55
N GLU A 26 8.43 -18.09 8.39
CA GLU A 26 8.05 -17.96 9.81
C GLU A 26 6.56 -17.58 9.95
N CYS A 27 6.03 -16.69 9.10
CA CYS A 27 4.60 -16.38 9.11
C CYS A 27 3.75 -17.60 8.74
N ILE A 28 4.13 -18.36 7.71
CA ILE A 28 3.41 -19.57 7.29
C ILE A 28 3.40 -20.61 8.41
N GLU A 29 4.55 -20.86 9.04
CA GLU A 29 4.70 -21.84 10.14
C GLU A 29 3.89 -21.47 11.38
N ASN A 30 3.72 -20.18 11.64
CA ASN A 30 2.94 -19.69 12.78
C ASN A 30 1.46 -19.39 12.43
N GLU A 31 1.01 -19.72 11.22
CA GLU A 31 -0.33 -19.39 10.72
C GLU A 31 -0.66 -17.87 10.79
N GLU A 32 0.37 -17.04 10.64
CA GLU A 32 0.28 -15.59 10.64
C GLU A 32 0.25 -15.01 9.22
N TYR A 33 -0.32 -13.81 9.09
CA TYR A 33 -0.28 -13.07 7.84
C TYR A 33 0.94 -12.13 7.81
N PRO A 34 1.77 -12.17 6.76
CA PRO A 34 2.89 -11.26 6.65
C PRO A 34 2.39 -9.83 6.47
N SER A 35 3.13 -8.82 6.94
CA SER A 35 2.75 -7.41 6.79
C SER A 35 3.90 -6.57 6.23
N ILE A 36 3.60 -5.43 5.63
CA ILE A 36 4.63 -4.49 5.13
C ILE A 36 5.58 -4.05 6.25
N THR A 37 5.03 -3.79 7.44
CA THR A 37 5.81 -3.45 8.63
C THR A 37 6.65 -4.62 9.12
N GLY A 38 6.16 -5.86 9.01
CA GLY A 38 6.92 -7.06 9.33
C GLY A 38 8.09 -7.28 8.37
N VAL A 39 7.88 -7.08 7.06
CA VAL A 39 8.97 -7.07 6.06
C VAL A 39 10.02 -6.01 6.36
N ALA A 40 9.59 -4.79 6.70
CA ALA A 40 10.54 -3.75 7.09
C ALA A 40 11.31 -4.16 8.37
N TYR A 41 10.60 -4.68 9.36
CA TYR A 41 11.17 -5.09 10.65
C TYR A 41 12.18 -6.23 10.50
N SER A 42 11.91 -7.25 9.68
CA SER A 42 12.82 -8.37 9.43
C SER A 42 14.12 -7.90 8.76
N LEU A 43 14.05 -6.87 7.92
CA LEU A 43 15.21 -6.18 7.34
C LEU A 43 15.88 -5.20 8.33
N GLY A 44 15.35 -5.04 9.54
CA GLY A 44 15.80 -4.05 10.51
C GLY A 44 15.67 -2.61 9.99
N LEU A 45 14.63 -2.35 9.20
CA LEU A 45 14.23 -1.05 8.68
C LEU A 45 12.91 -0.63 9.35
N ASN A 46 12.60 0.66 9.29
CA ASN A 46 11.23 1.12 9.48
C ASN A 46 10.52 1.21 8.11
N ARG A 47 9.21 1.48 8.11
CA ARG A 47 8.42 1.58 6.87
C ARG A 47 9.01 2.61 5.88
N GLN A 48 9.45 3.77 6.38
CA GLN A 48 10.05 4.79 5.52
C GLN A 48 11.37 4.29 4.89
N GLY A 49 12.19 3.56 5.65
CA GLY A 49 13.42 2.95 5.16
C GLY A 49 13.14 1.91 4.06
N LEU A 50 12.09 1.12 4.19
CA LEU A 50 11.68 0.18 3.13
C LEU A 50 11.30 0.94 1.85
N LEU A 51 10.52 2.02 1.96
CA LEU A 51 10.15 2.87 0.81
C LEU A 51 11.36 3.58 0.21
N ASP A 52 12.34 3.99 1.02
CA ASP A 52 13.56 4.62 0.56
C ASP A 52 14.40 3.64 -0.28
N TYR A 53 14.44 2.35 0.09
CA TYR A 53 15.11 1.31 -0.70
C TYR A 53 14.31 0.97 -1.97
N GLU A 54 12.98 0.83 -1.86
CA GLU A 54 12.07 0.58 -3.00
C GLU A 54 12.23 1.65 -4.08
N ASN A 55 12.34 2.92 -3.70
CA ASN A 55 12.42 4.06 -4.60
C ASN A 55 13.86 4.55 -4.85
N SER A 56 14.86 3.73 -4.55
CA SER A 56 16.29 4.11 -4.61
C SER A 56 16.78 4.63 -5.96
N LEU A 57 16.11 4.24 -7.06
CA LEU A 57 16.38 4.73 -8.41
C LEU A 57 16.01 6.21 -8.62
N ILE A 58 15.03 6.73 -7.87
CA ILE A 58 14.44 8.06 -8.11
C ILE A 58 14.63 9.03 -6.94
N ASN A 59 14.88 8.54 -5.73
CA ASN A 59 14.96 9.38 -4.52
C ASN A 59 16.40 9.75 -4.12
N GLY A 60 17.40 9.36 -4.91
CA GLY A 60 18.81 9.65 -4.65
C GLY A 60 19.40 8.96 -3.40
N LYS A 61 18.73 7.94 -2.86
CA LYS A 61 19.23 7.10 -1.76
C LYS A 61 20.14 5.98 -2.31
N LEU A 62 20.83 5.29 -1.40
CA LEU A 62 21.76 4.20 -1.74
C LEU A 62 22.85 4.63 -2.75
N LYS A 63 23.40 5.85 -2.61
CA LYS A 63 24.36 6.43 -3.56
C LYS A 63 25.62 5.59 -3.78
N SER A 64 25.97 4.72 -2.81
CA SER A 64 27.09 3.79 -2.91
C SER A 64 26.84 2.61 -3.86
N LEU A 65 25.58 2.32 -4.19
CA LEU A 65 25.21 1.23 -5.09
C LEU A 65 25.07 1.72 -6.53
N ASP A 66 25.48 0.87 -7.46
CA ASP A 66 25.21 1.06 -8.88
C ASP A 66 23.71 0.94 -9.20
N SER A 67 23.33 1.39 -10.39
CA SER A 67 21.93 1.41 -10.83
C SER A 67 21.32 0.02 -10.96
N SER A 68 22.10 -1.01 -11.31
CA SER A 68 21.62 -2.39 -11.41
C SER A 68 21.28 -2.94 -10.02
N ALA A 69 22.19 -2.79 -9.05
CA ALA A 69 21.95 -3.22 -7.68
C ALA A 69 20.73 -2.51 -7.05
N LYS A 70 20.55 -1.21 -7.32
CA LYS A 70 19.34 -0.46 -6.91
C LYS A 70 18.07 -1.03 -7.51
N ALA A 71 18.09 -1.35 -8.81
CA ALA A 71 16.94 -1.94 -9.49
C ALA A 71 16.58 -3.30 -8.90
N GLU A 72 17.57 -4.17 -8.66
CA GLU A 72 17.32 -5.49 -8.05
C GLU A 72 16.76 -5.40 -6.63
N ILE A 73 17.25 -4.46 -5.82
CA ILE A 73 16.71 -4.18 -4.47
C ILE A 73 15.27 -3.67 -4.58
N SER A 74 15.02 -2.71 -5.47
CA SER A 74 13.68 -2.16 -5.72
C SER A 74 12.70 -3.27 -6.09
N ASP A 75 13.07 -4.13 -7.04
CA ASP A 75 12.23 -5.22 -7.50
C ASP A 75 12.02 -6.30 -6.44
N THR A 76 13.04 -6.57 -5.62
CA THR A 76 12.92 -7.49 -4.48
C THR A 76 11.87 -7.00 -3.48
N ILE A 77 11.88 -5.71 -3.15
CA ILE A 77 10.88 -5.13 -2.25
C ILE A 77 9.49 -5.13 -2.90
N LYS A 78 9.38 -4.78 -4.18
CA LYS A 78 8.10 -4.81 -4.90
C LYS A 78 7.50 -6.22 -4.95
N ARG A 79 8.30 -7.25 -5.21
CA ARG A 79 7.85 -8.66 -5.16
C ARG A 79 7.37 -9.04 -3.76
N ALA A 80 8.09 -8.64 -2.72
CA ALA A 80 7.68 -8.89 -1.34
C ALA A 80 6.34 -8.19 -1.01
N LYS A 81 6.16 -6.95 -1.45
CA LYS A 81 4.89 -6.22 -1.30
C LYS A 81 3.75 -6.91 -2.05
N ALA A 82 3.97 -7.36 -3.28
CA ALA A 82 2.97 -8.10 -4.05
C ALA A 82 2.55 -9.42 -3.37
N PHE A 83 3.50 -10.14 -2.76
CA PHE A 83 3.18 -11.32 -1.97
C PHE A 83 2.28 -10.98 -0.77
N VAL A 84 2.62 -9.92 -0.03
CA VAL A 84 1.77 -9.44 1.07
C VAL A 84 0.39 -9.02 0.54
N GLU A 85 0.30 -8.29 -0.57
CA GLU A 85 -0.97 -7.90 -1.18
C GLU A 85 -1.86 -9.11 -1.46
N MET A 86 -1.30 -10.15 -2.10
CA MET A 86 -1.99 -11.41 -2.37
C MET A 86 -2.51 -12.08 -1.09
N CYS A 87 -1.71 -12.13 -0.02
CA CYS A 87 -2.16 -12.69 1.25
C CYS A 87 -3.35 -11.91 1.85
N TYR A 88 -3.35 -10.59 1.74
CA TYR A 88 -4.46 -9.75 2.22
C TYR A 88 -5.69 -9.87 1.31
N GLU A 89 -5.52 -9.98 0.00
CA GLU A 89 -6.63 -10.27 -0.91
C GLU A 89 -7.30 -11.59 -0.56
N GLN A 90 -6.53 -12.68 -0.38
CA GLN A 90 -7.08 -13.97 0.05
C GLN A 90 -7.80 -13.87 1.39
N ARG A 91 -7.26 -13.10 2.34
CA ARG A 91 -7.88 -12.86 3.65
C ARG A 91 -9.23 -12.14 3.56
N LEU A 92 -9.55 -11.41 2.49
CA LEU A 92 -10.89 -10.83 2.31
C LEU A 92 -11.98 -11.90 2.23
N PHE A 93 -11.64 -13.09 1.71
CA PHE A 93 -12.57 -14.21 1.57
C PHE A 93 -12.59 -15.13 2.80
N ALA A 94 -11.68 -14.92 3.76
CA ALA A 94 -11.64 -15.70 4.99
C ALA A 94 -12.74 -15.25 5.98
N ASN A 95 -13.20 -16.18 6.81
CA ASN A 95 -14.18 -15.87 7.86
C ASN A 95 -13.57 -14.89 8.88
N GLY A 96 -14.19 -13.72 9.07
CA GLY A 96 -13.75 -12.71 10.04
C GLY A 96 -14.16 -11.28 9.68
N ASN A 97 -13.60 -10.30 10.39
CA ASN A 97 -13.82 -8.88 10.11
C ASN A 97 -12.83 -8.38 9.02
N PRO A 98 -13.30 -8.00 7.82
CA PRO A 98 -12.42 -7.57 6.74
C PRO A 98 -11.90 -6.12 6.91
N ALA A 99 -12.37 -5.35 7.90
CA ALA A 99 -12.06 -3.93 8.03
C ALA A 99 -10.54 -3.65 8.10
N GLY A 100 -9.78 -4.45 8.86
CA GLY A 100 -8.32 -4.33 8.94
C GLY A 100 -7.61 -4.70 7.63
N THR A 101 -8.15 -5.69 6.92
CA THR A 101 -7.65 -6.11 5.60
C THR A 101 -7.87 -5.02 4.57
N ILE A 102 -9.10 -4.50 4.48
CA ILE A 102 -9.49 -3.39 3.60
C ILE A 102 -8.65 -2.14 3.91
N PHE A 103 -8.48 -1.80 5.19
CA PHE A 103 -7.64 -0.67 5.60
C PHE A 103 -6.21 -0.81 5.07
N THR A 104 -5.63 -2.02 5.13
CA THR A 104 -4.29 -2.29 4.63
C THR A 104 -4.22 -2.19 3.11
N LEU A 105 -5.18 -2.79 2.39
CA LEU A 105 -5.27 -2.76 0.92
C LEU A 105 -5.39 -1.32 0.39
N LYS A 106 -6.18 -0.48 1.04
CA LYS A 106 -6.29 0.94 0.68
C LYS A 106 -4.99 1.72 0.95
N ASN A 107 -4.42 1.60 2.15
CA ASN A 107 -3.30 2.46 2.58
C ASN A 107 -1.91 2.02 2.06
N ASN A 108 -1.70 0.73 1.81
CA ASN A 108 -0.41 0.22 1.35
C ASN A 108 -0.41 -0.22 -0.11
N PHE A 109 -1.57 -0.56 -0.67
CA PHE A 109 -1.71 -1.11 -2.02
C PHE A 109 -2.60 -0.27 -2.95
N LYS A 110 -3.07 0.90 -2.47
CA LYS A 110 -3.82 1.90 -3.27
C LYS A 110 -5.12 1.36 -3.86
N TRP A 111 -5.73 0.36 -3.24
CA TRP A 111 -7.09 -0.05 -3.61
C TRP A 111 -8.07 1.11 -3.35
N VAL A 112 -9.04 1.27 -4.24
CA VAL A 112 -10.05 2.32 -4.17
C VAL A 112 -11.42 1.70 -4.40
N ASP A 113 -12.37 2.01 -3.54
CA ASP A 113 -13.76 1.59 -3.74
C ASP A 113 -14.33 2.33 -4.97
N LYS A 114 -14.98 1.60 -5.86
CA LYS A 114 -15.73 2.21 -6.96
C LYS A 114 -17.13 2.56 -6.48
N SER A 115 -17.55 3.80 -6.69
CA SER A 115 -18.91 4.27 -6.43
C SER A 115 -19.50 4.87 -7.69
N GLU A 116 -20.69 4.41 -8.07
CA GLU A 116 -21.50 4.99 -9.14
C GLU A 116 -22.62 5.82 -8.50
N VAL A 117 -22.79 7.07 -8.96
CA VAL A 117 -23.83 7.98 -8.47
C VAL A 117 -24.70 8.39 -9.65
N GLU A 118 -25.93 7.87 -9.69
CA GLU A 118 -26.93 8.32 -10.65
C GLU A 118 -27.62 9.59 -10.12
N GLN A 119 -27.36 10.73 -10.77
CA GLN A 119 -28.02 12.00 -10.47
C GLN A 119 -29.22 12.19 -11.40
N THR A 120 -30.45 11.99 -10.88
CA THR A 120 -31.67 12.36 -11.61
C THR A 120 -32.04 13.82 -11.29
N ASN A 121 -31.85 14.73 -12.25
CA ASN A 121 -32.34 16.10 -12.16
C ASN A 121 -33.85 16.12 -12.42
N LYS A 122 -34.66 16.40 -11.39
CA LYS A 122 -36.10 16.67 -11.55
C LYS A 122 -36.30 18.18 -11.67
N THR A 123 -36.68 18.64 -12.86
CA THR A 123 -37.08 20.04 -13.08
C THR A 123 -38.46 20.28 -12.49
N ILE A 124 -38.57 21.19 -11.53
CA ILE A 124 -39.86 21.66 -10.99
C ILE A 124 -40.15 23.01 -11.62
N SER A 125 -41.16 23.06 -12.50
CA SER A 125 -41.69 24.32 -13.03
C SER A 125 -42.79 24.86 -12.12
N VAL A 126 -42.57 26.03 -11.51
CA VAL A 126 -43.58 26.74 -10.73
C VAL A 126 -44.06 27.95 -11.55
N GLY A 127 -45.34 27.95 -11.94
CA GLY A 127 -45.98 29.11 -12.58
C GLY A 127 -46.49 30.07 -11.52
N ILE A 128 -45.99 31.31 -11.52
CA ILE A 128 -46.54 32.39 -10.70
C ILE A 128 -47.69 33.03 -11.48
N LYS A 129 -48.91 32.98 -10.95
CA LYS A 129 -50.03 33.74 -11.50
C LYS A 129 -49.83 35.22 -11.15
N GLY A 130 -49.73 36.07 -12.16
CA GLY A 130 -49.74 37.52 -12.00
C GLY A 130 -51.07 37.98 -11.40
N PHE A 131 -51.00 38.99 -10.55
CA PHE A 131 -52.18 39.74 -10.11
C PHE A 131 -52.58 40.66 -11.28
N ASP A 132 -53.81 40.52 -11.77
CA ASP A 132 -54.39 41.46 -12.72
C ASP A 132 -54.65 42.78 -11.96
N GLU A 133 -54.06 43.88 -12.43
CA GLU A 133 -54.37 45.23 -11.95
C GLU A 133 -55.78 45.61 -12.44
N GLU A 134 -56.72 45.80 -11.51
CA GLU A 134 -57.99 46.48 -11.81
C GLU A 134 -57.68 47.96 -12.04
N GLU A 135 -57.85 48.44 -13.29
CA GLU A 135 -57.90 49.87 -13.60
C GLU A 135 -59.25 50.44 -13.12
N ASP A 136 -59.16 51.58 -12.41
CA ASP A 136 -60.25 52.36 -11.78
C ASP A 136 -61.37 52.84 -12.73
#